data_AF-X8CMV8-F1
#
_entry.id   AF-X8CMV8-F1
#
_cell.length_a   1.000
_cell.length_b   1.000
_cell.length_c   1.000
_cell.angle_alpha   90.00
_cell.angle_beta   90.00
_cell.angle_gamma   90.00
#
_symmetry.space_group_name_H-M   'P 1'
#
loop_
_entity.id
_entity.type
_entity.pdbx_description
1 polymer ?
#
loop_
_entity_poly.entity_id
_entity_poly.type
_entity_poly.pdbx_seq_one_letter_code
_entity_poly.pdbx_strand_id
1 'polypeptide(L)' 'MQKWVAHAAAVIEAERGRGAAPVTLPAHDLSAALNLLNEKVMLASFADARPSVPNEHLLDTLVHIWVTSIYGEPS' A
#
# COMPACT_ATOMS: atom_id res chain seq x y z
N MET A 1 -8.70 -0.13 -10.88
CA MET A 1 -7.34 -0.54 -10.50
C MET A 1 -6.23 0.23 -11.21
N GLN A 2 -6.03 0.13 -12.53
CA GLN A 2 -4.90 0.78 -13.23
C GLN A 2 -4.71 2.27 -12.92
N LYS A 3 -5.79 3.07 -12.91
CA LYS A 3 -5.74 4.50 -12.55
C LYS A 3 -5.20 4.74 -11.12
N TRP A 4 -5.61 3.93 -10.15
CA TRP A 4 -5.17 4.07 -8.75
C TRP A 4 -3.73 3.63 -8.56
N VAL A 5 -3.31 2.56 -9.26
CA VAL A 5 -1.92 2.13 -9.30
C VAL A 5 -1.03 3.24 -9.86
N ALA A 6 -1.39 3.81 -11.01
CA ALA A 6 -0.62 4.89 -11.62
C ALA A 6 -0.55 6.14 -10.73
N HIS A 7 -1.67 6.51 -10.08
CA HIS A 7 -1.70 7.67 -9.19
C HIS A 7 -0.82 7.46 -7.94
N ALA A 8 -0.95 6.33 -7.25
CA ALA A 8 -0.14 6.04 -6.07
C ALA A 8 1.35 5.90 -6.42
N ALA A 9 1.68 5.35 -7.60
CA ALA A 9 3.06 5.31 -8.09
C ALA A 9 3.62 6.73 -8.31
N ALA A 10 2.83 7.64 -8.91
CA ALA A 10 3.23 9.03 -9.08
C ALA A 10 3.45 9.76 -7.74
N VAL A 11 2.63 9.46 -6.73
CA VAL A 11 2.82 10.00 -5.37
C VAL A 11 4.12 9.45 -4.75
N ILE A 12 4.37 8.14 -4.83
CA ILE A 12 5.62 7.54 -4.33
C ILE A 12 6.85 8.19 -5.00
N GLU A 13 6.80 8.43 -6.31
CA GLU A 13 7.90 9.11 -7.01
C GLU A 13 8.05 10.58 -6.59
N ALA A 14 6.95 11.27 -6.30
CA ALA A 14 7.02 12.63 -5.75
C ALA A 14 7.67 12.66 -4.35
N GLU A 15 7.34 11.69 -3.50
CA GLU A 15 7.93 11.50 -2.17
C GLU A 15 9.44 11.21 -2.24
N ARG A 16 9.85 10.39 -3.21
CA ARG A 16 11.27 10.13 -3.51
C ARG A 16 11.97 11.37 -4.06
N GLY A 17 11.33 12.09 -4.99
CA GLY A 17 11.87 13.29 -5.60
C GLY A 17 12.13 14.43 -4.59
N ARG A 18 11.33 14.50 -3.52
CA ARG A 18 11.55 15.45 -2.40
C ARG A 18 12.47 14.90 -1.30
N GLY A 19 13.03 13.71 -1.46
CA GLY A 19 13.95 13.07 -0.52
C GLY A 19 13.31 12.53 0.77
N ALA A 20 11.98 12.39 0.80
CA ALA A 20 11.26 11.92 2.00
C ALA A 20 11.14 10.39 2.06
N ALA A 21 11.09 9.73 0.90
CA ALA A 21 11.07 8.28 0.78
C ALA A 21 12.34 7.78 0.09
N PRO A 22 12.93 6.63 0.51
CA PRO A 22 14.07 6.05 -0.17
C PRO A 22 13.68 5.43 -1.53
N VAL A 23 14.66 5.35 -2.42
CA VAL A 23 14.52 4.63 -3.69
C VAL A 23 14.83 3.15 -3.44
N THR A 24 13.79 2.35 -3.24
CA THR A 24 13.87 0.91 -2.99
C THR A 24 13.35 0.11 -4.21
N LEU A 25 12.08 -0.29 -4.18
CA LEU A 25 11.41 -1.01 -5.27
C LEU A 25 10.91 -0.07 -6.37
N PRO A 26 10.68 -0.54 -7.62
CA PRO A 26 9.97 0.24 -8.63
C PRO A 26 8.61 0.73 -8.09
N ALA A 27 8.34 2.04 -8.17
CA ALA A 27 7.13 2.61 -7.56
C ALA A 27 5.84 2.03 -8.13
N HIS A 28 5.84 1.70 -9.43
CA HIS A 28 4.70 1.07 -10.08
C HIS A 28 4.38 -0.31 -9.50
N ASP A 29 5.40 -1.15 -9.28
CA ASP A 29 5.23 -2.50 -8.77
C ASP A 29 4.83 -2.49 -7.29
N LEU A 30 5.45 -1.61 -6.49
CA LEU A 30 5.05 -1.39 -5.10
C LEU A 30 3.60 -0.91 -5.01
N SER A 31 3.22 0.08 -5.83
CA SER A 31 1.86 0.60 -5.91
C SER A 31 0.85 -0.48 -6.32
N ALA A 32 1.19 -1.32 -7.30
CA ALA A 32 0.34 -2.42 -7.75
C ALA A 32 0.10 -3.43 -6.60
N ALA A 33 1.16 -3.85 -5.92
CA ALA A 33 1.06 -4.78 -4.79
C ALA A 33 0.22 -4.21 -3.64
N LEU A 34 0.45 -2.96 -3.25
CA LEU A 34 -0.28 -2.30 -2.16
C LEU A 34 -1.76 -2.08 -2.48
N ASN A 35 -2.10 -1.77 -3.74
CA ASN A 35 -3.49 -1.64 -4.17
C ASN A 35 -4.23 -3.00 -4.20
N LEU A 36 -3.57 -4.07 -4.66
CA LEU A 36 -4.13 -5.42 -4.63
C LEU A 36 -4.30 -5.94 -3.19
N LEU A 37 -3.36 -5.61 -2.29
CA LEU A 37 -3.49 -5.89 -0.87
C LEU A 37 -4.73 -5.22 -0.29
N ASN A 38 -4.92 -3.92 -0.54
CA ASN A 38 -6.11 -3.19 -0.09
C ASN A 38 -7.38 -3.87 -0.59
N GLU A 39 -7.46 -4.16 -1.89
CA GLU A 39 -8.63 -4.82 -2.48
C GLU A 39 -8.95 -6.15 -1.80
N LYS A 40 -7.96 -7.04 -1.68
CA LYS A 40 -8.18 -8.38 -1.12
C LYS A 40 -8.55 -8.33 0.36
N VAL A 41 -7.87 -7.51 1.15
CA VAL A 41 -8.07 -7.42 2.60
C VAL A 41 -9.41 -6.75 2.91
N MET A 42 -9.77 -5.67 2.19
CA MET A 42 -11.08 -5.03 2.36
C MET A 42 -12.22 -5.97 1.97
N LEU A 43 -12.12 -6.68 0.84
CA LEU A 43 -13.13 -7.67 0.44
C LEU A 43 -13.29 -8.80 1.46
N ALA A 44 -12.18 -9.32 2.01
CA ALA A 44 -12.23 -10.36 3.02
C ALA A 44 -12.89 -9.88 4.32
N SER A 45 -12.56 -8.66 4.76
CA SER A 45 -13.07 -8.07 6.01
C SER A 45 -14.54 -7.72 5.93
N PHE A 46 -14.99 -7.14 4.80
CA PHE A 46 -16.40 -6.79 4.60
C PHE A 46 -17.32 -7.99 4.36
N ALA A 47 -16.77 -9.12 3.92
CA ALA A 47 -17.51 -10.36 3.71
C ALA A 47 -17.49 -11.29 4.95
N ASP A 48 -16.89 -10.87 6.07
CA ASP A 48 -16.60 -11.72 7.24
C ASP A 48 -15.93 -13.05 6.86
N ALA A 49 -15.12 -13.04 5.78
CA ALA A 49 -14.42 -14.20 5.29
C ALA A 49 -13.32 -14.61 6.29
N ARG A 50 -12.92 -15.89 6.30
CA ARG A 50 -11.82 -16.36 7.15
C ARG A 50 -10.70 -16.94 6.29
N PRO A 51 -9.46 -16.41 6.39
CA PRO A 51 -9.01 -15.34 7.30
C PRO A 51 -9.41 -13.92 6.86
N SER A 52 -9.58 -13.00 7.83
CA SER A 52 -9.79 -11.55 7.62
C SER A 52 -9.26 -10.70 8.78
N VAL A 53 -9.08 -9.41 8.54
CA VAL A 53 -8.74 -8.41 9.57
C VAL A 53 -10.05 -7.83 10.11
N PRO A 54 -10.23 -7.67 11.44
CA PRO A 54 -11.41 -7.02 11.99
C PRO A 54 -11.58 -5.59 11.43
N ASN A 55 -12.82 -5.17 11.18
CA ASN A 55 -13.10 -3.87 10.55
C ASN A 55 -12.52 -2.70 11.34
N GLU A 56 -12.50 -2.79 12.67
CA GLU A 56 -11.92 -1.80 13.59
C GLU A 56 -10.39 -1.67 13.46
N HIS A 57 -9.69 -2.69 12.94
CA HIS A 57 -8.23 -2.69 12.77
C HIS A 57 -7.80 -2.60 11.30
N LEU A 58 -8.77 -2.68 10.38
CA LEU A 58 -8.51 -2.78 8.93
C LEU A 58 -7.70 -1.59 8.42
N LEU A 59 -8.13 -0.37 8.73
CA LEU A 59 -7.48 0.85 8.25
C LEU A 59 -6.06 0.97 8.79
N ASP A 60 -5.88 0.80 10.10
CA ASP A 60 -4.57 0.90 10.75
C ASP A 60 -3.59 -0.14 10.21
N THR A 61 -4.07 -1.36 9.95
CA THR A 61 -3.27 -2.43 9.35
C THR A 61 -2.77 -2.04 7.95
N LEU A 62 -3.66 -1.56 7.08
CA LEU A 62 -3.29 -1.17 5.72
C LEU A 62 -2.36 0.05 5.73
N VAL A 63 -2.66 1.08 6.53
CA VAL A 63 -1.82 2.27 6.64
C VAL A 63 -0.43 1.92 7.15
N HIS A 64 -0.31 1.06 8.16
CA HIS A 64 0.99 0.63 8.66
C HIS A 64 1.85 -0.03 7.57
N ILE A 65 1.27 -0.94 6.80
CA ILE A 65 1.99 -1.63 5.70
C ILE A 65 2.39 -0.63 4.61
N TRP A 66 1.49 0.28 4.23
CA TRP A 66 1.79 1.33 3.24
C TRP A 66 2.95 2.21 3.70
N VAL A 67 2.88 2.76 4.91
CA VAL A 67 3.91 3.68 5.42
C VAL A 67 5.25 2.97 5.55
N THR A 68 5.28 1.79 6.16
CA THR A 68 6.55 1.07 6.36
C THR A 68 7.16 0.59 5.05
N SER A 69 6.36 0.18 4.06
CA SER A 69 6.89 -0.25 2.76
C SER A 69 7.35 0.90 1.85
N ILE A 70 6.76 2.09 1.99
CA ILE A 70 7.13 3.27 1.20
C ILE A 70 8.33 4.00 1.81
N TYR A 71 8.36 4.16 3.13
CA TYR A 71 9.37 4.96 3.83
C TYR A 71 10.46 4.13 4.52
N GLY A 72 10.33 2.81 4.55
CA GLY A 72 11.34 1.92 5.13
C GLY A 72 12.65 1.91 4.33
N GLU A 73 13.77 1.87 5.04
CA GLU A 73 15.10 1.79 4.43
C GLU A 73 15.36 0.40 3.80
N PRO A 74 16.16 0.33 2.72
CA PRO A 74 16.57 -0.94 2.16
C PRO A 74 17.45 -1.71 3.15
N SER A 75 17.11 -2.99 3.38
CA SER A 75 17.91 -3.95 4.15
C SER A 75 19.14 -4.44 3.40
#